data_AF-A0A379IGF4-F1
#
_entry.id   AF-A0A379IGF4-F1
#
_cell.length_a   1.000
_cell.length_b   1.000
_cell.length_c   1.000
_cell.angle_alpha   90.00
_cell.angle_beta   90.00
_cell.angle_gamma   90.00
#
_symmetry.space_group_name_H-M   'P 1'
#
loop_
_entity.id
_entity.type
_entity.pdbx_description
1 polymer ?
#
loop_
_entity_poly.entity_id
_entity_poly.type
_entity_poly.pdbx_seq_one_letter_code
_entity_poly.pdbx_strand_id
1 'polypeptide(L)'
;MLKFKPWGAVNLAKNINGALAVVGFALEAWDTYQQVQREEAFRKSQQQMVENFDKQRKEMIELLDSEHFIVRFFPAYQELLGTLQEMQGNTAQRHEQRQRFHAWRKTGETIEA
;
A
#
# COMPACT_ATOMS: atom_id res chain seq x y z
N MET A 1 -73.88 16.29 30.98
CA MET A 1 -73.13 15.19 31.64
C MET A 1 -72.72 14.17 30.59
N LEU A 2 -71.42 13.98 30.36
CA LEU A 2 -70.89 12.94 29.46
C LEU A 2 -71.02 11.57 30.16
N LYS A 3 -71.76 10.62 29.55
CA LYS A 3 -71.84 9.23 30.03
C LYS A 3 -70.53 8.51 29.70
N PHE A 4 -69.66 8.33 30.70
CA PHE A 4 -68.44 7.56 30.56
C PHE A 4 -68.76 6.05 30.47
N LYS A 5 -68.25 5.35 29.45
CA LYS A 5 -68.41 3.90 29.27
C LYS A 5 -67.06 3.19 29.49
N PRO A 6 -66.84 2.52 30.64
CA PRO A 6 -65.52 1.99 31.03
C PRO A 6 -65.10 0.72 30.26
N TRP A 7 -66.03 0.03 29.59
CA TRP A 7 -65.80 -1.26 28.93
C TRP A 7 -64.73 -1.22 27.82
N GLY A 8 -64.53 -0.08 27.14
CA GLY A 8 -63.51 0.06 26.10
C GLY A 8 -62.08 0.03 26.65
N ALA A 9 -61.83 0.68 27.79
CA ALA A 9 -60.52 0.69 28.43
C ALA A 9 -60.14 -0.68 29.01
N VAL A 10 -61.12 -1.41 29.56
CA VAL A 10 -60.92 -2.76 30.12
C VAL A 10 -60.59 -3.78 29.02
N ASN A 11 -61.23 -3.70 27.86
CA ASN A 11 -60.92 -4.57 26.72
C ASN A 11 -59.54 -4.26 26.11
N LEU A 12 -59.18 -2.98 26.04
CA LEU A 12 -57.87 -2.55 25.55
C LEU A 12 -56.74 -3.06 26.47
N ALA A 13 -56.88 -2.90 27.78
CA ALA A 13 -55.90 -3.39 28.76
C ALA A 13 -55.74 -4.92 28.73
N LYS A 14 -56.80 -5.68 28.47
CA LYS A 14 -56.73 -7.14 28.31
C LYS A 14 -55.92 -7.58 27.09
N ASN A 15 -55.99 -6.84 25.98
CA ASN A 15 -55.34 -7.20 24.73
C ASN A 15 -53.94 -6.57 24.56
N ILE A 16 -53.61 -5.56 25.38
CA ILE A 16 -52.36 -4.80 25.27
C ILE A 16 -51.12 -5.69 25.46
N ASN A 17 -51.17 -6.67 26.37
CA ASN A 17 -50.03 -7.58 26.61
C ASN A 17 -49.75 -8.48 25.41
N GLY A 18 -50.79 -8.95 24.71
CA GLY A 18 -50.63 -9.75 23.49
C GLY A 18 -50.07 -8.92 22.33
N ALA A 19 -50.56 -7.68 22.17
CA ALA A 19 -50.04 -6.76 21.17
C ALA A 19 -48.57 -6.39 21.43
N LEU A 20 -48.20 -6.13 22.69
CA LEU A 20 -46.81 -5.85 23.09
C LEU A 20 -45.89 -7.04 22.82
N ALA A 21 -46.34 -8.27 23.08
CA ALA A 21 -45.56 -9.47 22.77
C ALA A 21 -45.29 -9.60 21.26
N VAL A 22 -46.31 -9.41 20.42
CA VAL A 22 -46.16 -9.45 18.95
C VAL A 22 -45.21 -8.37 18.44
N VAL A 23 -45.30 -7.14 18.98
CA VAL A 23 -44.38 -6.06 18.65
C VAL A 23 -42.95 -6.40 19.08
N GLY A 24 -42.77 -6.97 20.28
CA GLY A 24 -41.47 -7.44 20.76
C GLY A 24 -40.82 -8.45 19.82
N PHE A 25 -41.56 -9.49 19.41
CA PHE A 25 -41.06 -10.48 18.46
C PHE A 25 -40.73 -9.89 17.09
N ALA A 26 -41.53 -8.94 16.60
CA ALA A 26 -41.25 -8.27 15.33
C ALA A 26 -39.95 -7.44 15.40
N LEU A 27 -39.69 -6.76 16.52
CA LEU A 27 -38.46 -6.01 16.75
C LEU A 27 -37.24 -6.93 16.86
N GLU A 28 -37.35 -8.06 17.56
CA GLU A 28 -36.26 -9.05 17.67
C GLU A 28 -35.93 -9.69 16.32
N ALA A 29 -36.95 -10.05 15.53
CA ALA A 29 -36.74 -10.58 14.18
C ALA A 29 -36.06 -9.55 13.26
N TRP A 30 -36.46 -8.27 13.38
CA TRP A 30 -35.82 -7.17 12.66
C TRP A 30 -34.36 -6.98 13.07
N ASP A 31 -34.06 -6.95 14.37
CA ASP A 31 -32.68 -6.78 14.85
C ASP A 31 -31.80 -7.95 14.43
N THR A 32 -32.32 -9.18 14.50
CA THR A 32 -31.62 -10.38 14.02
C THR A 32 -31.25 -10.25 12.54
N TYR A 33 -32.19 -9.81 11.70
CA TYR A 33 -31.95 -9.59 10.28
C TYR A 33 -30.87 -8.50 10.05
N GLN A 34 -30.96 -7.39 10.79
CA GLN A 34 -29.96 -6.32 10.72
C GLN A 34 -28.58 -6.77 11.18
N GLN A 35 -28.51 -7.63 12.20
CA GLN A 35 -27.26 -8.21 12.67
C GLN A 35 -26.59 -9.06 11.60
N VAL A 36 -27.34 -9.95 10.93
CA VAL A 36 -26.82 -10.76 9.82
C VAL A 36 -26.24 -9.87 8.72
N GLN A 37 -26.94 -8.81 8.33
CA GLN A 37 -26.42 -7.89 7.32
C GLN A 37 -25.14 -7.17 7.76
N ARG A 38 -25.03 -6.77 9.04
CA ARG A 38 -23.80 -6.17 9.58
C ARG A 38 -22.64 -7.17 9.57
N GLU A 39 -22.88 -8.41 9.93
CA GLU A 39 -21.87 -9.47 9.93
C GLU A 39 -21.39 -9.80 8.51
N GLU A 40 -22.29 -9.87 7.53
CA GLU A 40 -21.95 -10.06 6.12
C GLU A 40 -21.12 -8.89 5.57
N ALA A 41 -21.55 -7.66 5.85
CA ALA A 41 -20.81 -6.46 5.45
C ALA A 41 -19.40 -6.44 6.07
N PHE A 42 -19.28 -6.78 7.35
CA PHE A 42 -18.00 -6.85 8.04
C PHE A 42 -17.08 -7.92 7.45
N ARG A 43 -17.60 -9.13 7.17
CA ARG A 43 -16.83 -10.19 6.50
C ARG A 43 -16.35 -9.76 5.12
N LYS A 44 -17.19 -9.08 4.35
CA LYS A 44 -16.81 -8.53 3.04
C LYS A 44 -15.71 -7.47 3.17
N SER A 45 -15.82 -6.57 4.15
CA SER A 45 -14.77 -5.58 4.42
C SER A 45 -13.45 -6.22 4.82
N GLN A 46 -13.46 -7.29 5.61
CA GLN A 46 -12.25 -8.05 5.93
C GLN A 46 -11.60 -8.67 4.68
N GLN A 47 -12.40 -9.31 3.82
CA GLN A 47 -11.90 -9.88 2.57
C GLN A 47 -11.27 -8.81 1.67
N GLN A 48 -11.95 -7.68 1.49
CA GLN A 48 -11.42 -6.55 0.73
C GLN A 48 -10.13 -5.99 1.34
N MET A 49 -10.04 -5.94 2.67
CA MET A 49 -8.83 -5.49 3.36
C MET A 49 -7.65 -6.44 3.09
N VAL A 50 -7.86 -7.75 3.16
CA VAL A 50 -6.84 -8.76 2.85
C VAL A 50 -6.38 -8.63 1.39
N GLU A 51 -7.33 -8.57 0.44
CA GLU A 51 -7.02 -8.41 -0.98
C GLU A 51 -6.22 -7.13 -1.26
N ASN A 52 -6.61 -6.02 -0.65
CA ASN A 52 -5.92 -4.74 -0.80
C ASN A 52 -4.50 -4.78 -0.25
N PHE A 53 -4.29 -5.38 0.93
CA PHE A 53 -2.94 -5.50 1.50
C PHE A 53 -2.07 -6.49 0.73
N ASP A 54 -2.62 -7.59 0.24
CA ASP A 54 -1.91 -8.53 -0.62
C ASP A 54 -1.47 -7.86 -1.93
N LYS A 55 -2.36 -7.06 -2.53
CA LYS A 55 -2.04 -6.27 -3.72
C LYS A 55 -0.93 -5.26 -3.44
N GLN A 56 -1.06 -4.43 -2.41
CA GLN A 56 -0.04 -3.46 -2.03
C GLN A 56 1.32 -4.11 -1.75
N ARG A 57 1.33 -5.27 -1.06
CA ARG A 57 2.56 -6.03 -0.81
C ARG A 57 3.23 -6.45 -2.11
N LYS A 58 2.47 -7.01 -3.05
CA LYS A 58 3.00 -7.45 -4.35
C LYS A 58 3.56 -6.28 -5.15
N GLU A 59 2.83 -5.17 -5.23
CA GLU A 59 3.28 -3.97 -5.92
C GLU A 59 4.56 -3.40 -5.30
N MET A 60 4.68 -3.44 -3.97
CA MET A 60 5.89 -2.97 -3.30
C MET A 60 7.09 -3.88 -3.55
N ILE A 61 6.90 -5.20 -3.57
CA ILE A 61 7.96 -6.15 -3.95
C ILE A 61 8.38 -5.93 -5.41
N GLU A 62 7.42 -5.79 -6.33
CA GLU A 62 7.70 -5.55 -7.75
C GLU A 62 8.47 -4.24 -7.97
N LEU A 63 8.15 -3.19 -7.21
CA LEU A 63 8.88 -1.93 -7.24
C LEU A 63 10.33 -2.09 -6.77
N LEU A 64 10.53 -2.80 -5.65
CA LEU A 64 11.85 -3.04 -5.05
C LEU A 64 12.73 -3.93 -5.94
N ASP A 65 12.15 -4.96 -6.55
CA ASP A 65 12.84 -5.90 -7.42
C ASP A 65 13.04 -5.37 -8.86
N SER A 66 12.48 -4.20 -9.18
CA SER A 66 12.65 -3.60 -10.51
C SER A 66 14.10 -3.23 -10.79
N GLU A 67 14.57 -3.48 -12.02
CA GLU A 67 15.92 -3.09 -12.47
C GLU A 67 16.13 -1.57 -12.41
N HIS A 68 15.05 -0.80 -12.44
CA HIS A 68 15.06 0.66 -12.36
C HIS A 68 15.04 1.19 -10.93
N PHE A 69 14.94 0.35 -9.90
CA PHE A 69 14.82 0.78 -8.51
C PHE A 69 16.00 1.68 -8.10
N ILE A 70 17.24 1.22 -8.33
CA ILE A 70 18.44 1.98 -7.98
C ILE A 70 18.52 3.28 -8.77
N VAL A 71 18.22 3.23 -10.07
CA VAL A 71 18.23 4.42 -10.95
C VAL A 71 17.23 5.47 -10.47
N ARG A 72 16.04 5.04 -10.06
CA ARG A 72 14.94 5.92 -9.68
C ARG A 72 15.09 6.50 -8.28
N PHE A 73 15.47 5.68 -7.31
CA PHE A 73 15.49 6.06 -5.89
C PHE A 73 16.87 6.47 -5.39
N PHE A 74 17.95 6.11 -6.11
CA PHE A 74 19.32 6.44 -5.74
C PHE A 74 20.12 7.08 -6.91
N PRO A 75 19.60 8.16 -7.54
CA PRO A 75 20.24 8.75 -8.71
C PRO A 75 21.66 9.28 -8.42
N ALA A 76 21.90 9.82 -7.22
CA ALA A 76 23.24 10.29 -6.82
C ALA A 76 24.27 9.15 -6.72
N TYR A 77 23.84 7.95 -6.33
CA TYR A 77 24.71 6.77 -6.33
C TYR A 77 25.09 6.37 -7.76
N GLN A 78 24.13 6.41 -8.68
CA GLN A 78 24.39 6.13 -10.09
C GLN A 78 25.32 7.17 -10.73
N GLU A 79 25.13 8.45 -10.42
CA GLU A 79 26.03 9.53 -10.86
C GLU A 79 27.45 9.29 -10.35
N LEU A 80 27.60 8.97 -9.06
CA LEU A 80 28.90 8.65 -8.46
C LEU A 80 29.60 7.48 -9.17
N LEU A 81 28.88 6.40 -9.48
CA LEU A 81 29.43 5.27 -10.24
C LEU A 81 29.93 5.70 -11.63
N GLY A 82 29.16 6.55 -12.31
CA GLY A 82 29.55 7.12 -13.61
C GLY A 82 30.82 7.95 -13.50
N THR A 83 30.90 8.84 -12.52
CA THR A 83 32.11 9.65 -12.27
C THR A 83 33.33 8.76 -11.96
N LEU A 84 33.16 7.71 -11.16
CA LEU A 84 34.25 6.78 -10.85
C LEU A 84 34.77 6.05 -12.09
N GLN A 85 33.87 5.59 -12.98
CA GLN A 85 34.25 4.96 -14.24
C GLN A 85 35.01 5.94 -15.15
N GLU A 86 34.54 7.18 -15.25
CA GLU A 86 35.22 8.23 -16.02
C GLU A 86 36.62 8.53 -15.47
N MET A 87 36.74 8.66 -14.14
CA MET A 87 38.03 8.90 -13.48
C MET A 87 39.02 7.75 -13.72
N GLN A 88 38.56 6.50 -13.68
CA GLN A 88 39.39 5.34 -13.99
C GLN A 88 39.86 5.37 -15.45
N GLY A 89 38.97 5.65 -16.41
CA GLY A 89 39.31 5.80 -17.82
C GLY A 89 40.35 6.90 -18.05
N ASN A 90 40.11 8.09 -17.48
CA ASN A 90 41.02 9.23 -17.57
C ASN A 90 42.40 8.93 -16.96
N THR A 91 42.45 8.13 -15.89
CA THR A 91 43.71 7.72 -15.26
C THR A 91 44.47 6.74 -16.14
N ALA A 92 43.80 5.77 -16.74
CA ALA A 92 44.41 4.82 -17.67
C ALA A 92 44.97 5.51 -18.92
N GLN A 93 44.21 6.42 -19.52
CA GLN A 93 44.65 7.18 -20.70
C GLN A 93 45.86 8.06 -20.37
N ARG A 94 45.87 8.75 -19.22
CA ARG A 94 47.04 9.53 -18.78
C ARG A 94 48.25 8.65 -18.51
N HIS A 95 48.05 7.42 -18.04
CA HIS A 95 49.14 6.46 -17.87
C HIS A 95 49.76 6.09 -19.21
N GLU A 96 48.95 5.76 -20.21
CA GLU A 96 49.43 5.43 -21.57
C GLU A 96 50.17 6.61 -22.21
N GLN A 97 49.61 7.82 -22.15
CA GLN A 97 50.26 9.03 -22.69
C GLN A 97 51.63 9.26 -22.06
N ARG A 98 51.75 9.09 -20.74
CA ARG A 98 53.02 9.21 -20.02
C ARG A 98 54.01 8.14 -20.43
N GLN A 99 53.58 6.87 -20.59
CA GLN A 99 54.46 5.80 -21.10
C GLN A 99 54.98 6.12 -22.51
N ARG A 100 54.10 6.56 -23.41
CA ARG A 100 54.48 6.97 -24.77
C ARG A 100 55.47 8.13 -24.77
N PHE A 101 55.23 9.14 -23.93
CA PHE A 101 56.15 10.28 -23.79
C PHE A 101 57.52 9.86 -23.26
N HIS A 102 57.57 8.98 -22.25
CA HIS A 102 58.83 8.43 -21.74
C HIS A 102 59.60 7.65 -22.81
N ALA A 103 58.91 6.83 -23.62
CA ALA A 103 59.52 6.11 -24.72
C ALA A 103 60.09 7.07 -25.78
N TRP A 104 59.29 8.06 -26.20
CA TRP A 104 59.72 9.09 -27.16
C TRP A 104 60.97 9.84 -26.68
N ARG A 105 60.98 10.31 -25.42
CA ARG A 105 62.12 11.01 -24.82
C ARG A 105 63.38 10.13 -24.84
N LYS A 106 63.27 8.86 -24.47
CA LYS A 106 64.41 7.91 -24.48
C LYS A 106 64.98 7.75 -25.88
N THR A 107 64.12 7.69 -26.90
CA THR A 107 64.56 7.65 -28.31
C THR A 107 65.32 8.92 -28.68
N GLY A 108 64.84 10.09 -28.29
CA GLY A 108 65.53 11.38 -28.53
C GLY A 108 66.91 11.45 -27.86
N GLU A 109 67.00 11.06 -26.59
CA GLU A 109 68.26 11.04 -25.82
C GLU A 109 69.31 10.07 -26.41
N THR A 110 68.88 9.05 -27.16
CA THR A 110 69.79 8.10 -27.82
C THR A 110 70.35 8.63 -29.15
N ILE A 111 69.69 9.62 -29.76
CA ILE A 111 70.12 10.21 -31.04
C ILE A 111 71.16 11.32 -30.84
N GLU A 112 71.18 11.96 -29.67
CA GLU A 112 72.13 13.02 -29.31
C GLU A 112 73.44 12.52 -28.66
N ALA A 113 73.58 11.20 -28.43
CA ALA A 113 74.77 10.55 -27.84
C ALA A 113 75.69 9.94 -28.91
#